data_AF-A0A9N7YCX2-F1
#
_entry.id   AF-A0A9N7YCX2-F1
#
_cell.length_a   1.000
_cell.length_b   1.000
_cell.length_c   1.000
_cell.angle_alpha   90.00
_cell.angle_beta   90.00
_cell.angle_gamma   90.00
#
_symmetry.space_group_name_H-M   'P 1'
#
loop_
_entity.id
_entity.type
_entity.pdbx_description
1 polymer ?
#
loop_
_entity_poly.entity_id
_entity_poly.type
_entity_poly.pdbx_seq_one_letter_code
_entity_poly.pdbx_strand_id
1 'polypeptide(L)'
;MVRCQSCPSLCSRSSAYTLALGLGFVVLGTSRILLLKFSANAENKYDFLPASVNLLAELIKLIFCLIMSVRVIVREGRSCRDLGCSSSSSFLSSLKWAIPAFLYFLDNLIIFFVMTYLQPAMAVLFSNFVILTTAVLFRIVLKRRLSWVQWAALLVLFFSIVSLTTGSGSSQNAVAVHSLHFHPLTPPSNSCLLYTQLLEQKRNSSVDDTWTSSPSVQLWRNRIVGKLQSVGVGHVLLLLQCIISSMANIYNEKIFKEGDQLTESIFIQNSKLYGFGVVFNALTLGLGSEARGLTAHCGLLHGHNLYSLGLVLVTAALGLSVAFILKFRDNMFHVLTGQITTVLVTTLSLFLFDFRPSLDFFLQAPVVLLAIFIYNASRPKDLEYTLQQEKLRVINGEVFERSRGDGEELELLTKPNTDSESEDESL
;
A
#
# COMPACT_ATOMS: atom_id res chain seq x y z
N MET A 1 -48.24 30.99 15.08
CA MET A 1 -46.85 30.96 15.58
C MET A 1 -46.16 29.72 15.01
N VAL A 2 -45.43 29.89 13.92
CA VAL A 2 -44.58 28.83 13.34
C VAL A 2 -43.33 28.75 14.21
N ARG A 3 -43.14 27.63 14.90
CA ARG A 3 -41.91 27.36 15.66
C ARG A 3 -40.91 26.75 14.67
N CYS A 4 -39.86 27.50 14.36
CA CYS A 4 -38.74 27.05 13.53
C CYS A 4 -38.26 25.66 13.95
N GLN A 5 -38.28 24.71 13.01
CA GLN A 5 -37.52 23.48 13.11
C GLN A 5 -36.02 23.80 13.08
N SER A 6 -35.42 23.61 14.24
CA SER A 6 -34.04 23.19 14.54
C SER A 6 -33.02 23.13 13.40
N CYS A 7 -31.91 23.84 13.61
CA CYS A 7 -30.62 23.71 12.93
C CYS A 7 -30.15 22.27 12.65
N PRO A 8 -29.26 22.07 11.65
CA PRO A 8 -28.70 20.77 11.29
C PRO A 8 -27.58 20.40 12.27
N SER A 9 -27.93 19.90 13.45
CA SER A 9 -26.96 19.33 14.37
C SER A 9 -26.93 17.80 14.20
N LEU A 10 -25.71 17.27 14.23
CA LEU A 10 -25.32 15.85 14.22
C LEU A 10 -25.12 15.18 12.84
N CYS A 11 -23.89 15.37 12.36
CA CYS A 11 -23.14 14.32 11.68
C CYS A 11 -23.28 13.01 12.48
N SER A 12 -23.98 12.00 11.93
CA SER A 12 -24.15 10.68 12.56
C SER A 12 -22.80 10.11 13.02
N ARG A 13 -22.76 9.36 14.14
CA ARG A 13 -21.54 8.70 14.68
C ARG A 13 -20.79 7.90 13.60
N SER A 14 -21.52 7.29 12.67
CA SER A 14 -20.96 6.56 11.52
C SER A 14 -20.25 7.49 10.52
N SER A 15 -20.80 8.69 10.28
CA SER A 15 -20.18 9.71 9.42
C SER A 15 -18.90 10.27 10.05
N ALA A 16 -18.92 10.55 11.36
CA ALA A 16 -17.72 10.99 12.09
C ALA A 16 -16.59 9.94 12.05
N TYR A 17 -16.92 8.65 12.21
CA TYR A 17 -15.94 7.56 12.09
C TYR A 17 -15.35 7.45 10.67
N THR A 18 -16.20 7.60 9.65
CA THR A 18 -15.76 7.64 8.23
C THR A 18 -14.77 8.78 7.99
N LEU A 19 -15.11 9.98 8.45
CA LEU A 19 -14.27 11.16 8.31
C LEU A 19 -12.95 11.00 9.05
N ALA A 20 -12.96 10.47 10.27
CA ALA A 20 -11.75 10.23 11.04
C ALA A 20 -10.81 9.22 10.35
N LEU A 21 -11.35 8.11 9.81
CA LEU A 21 -10.57 7.15 9.03
C LEU A 21 -9.97 7.79 7.77
N GLY A 22 -10.77 8.55 7.02
CA GLY A 22 -10.31 9.20 5.80
C GLY A 22 -9.24 10.26 6.07
N LEU A 23 -9.47 11.14 7.04
CA LEU A 23 -8.50 12.16 7.46
C LEU A 23 -7.22 11.51 7.98
N GLY A 24 -7.33 10.48 8.81
CA GLY A 24 -6.19 9.73 9.32
C GLY A 24 -5.35 9.13 8.19
N PHE A 25 -5.98 8.49 7.21
CA PHE A 25 -5.29 7.94 6.04
C PHE A 25 -4.60 9.02 5.22
N VAL A 26 -5.27 10.14 4.95
CA VAL A 26 -4.71 11.25 4.17
C VAL A 26 -3.50 11.87 4.86
N VAL A 27 -3.60 12.11 6.17
CA VAL A 27 -2.48 12.64 6.97
C VAL A 27 -1.31 11.65 6.97
N LEU A 28 -1.56 10.37 7.27
CA LEU A 28 -0.50 9.36 7.27
C LEU A 28 0.14 9.16 5.89
N GLY A 29 -0.67 9.18 4.83
CA GLY A 29 -0.22 9.02 3.44
C GLY A 29 0.65 10.20 2.98
N THR A 30 0.20 11.43 3.25
CA THR A 30 0.98 12.65 2.96
C THR A 30 2.28 12.67 3.76
N SER A 31 2.22 12.42 5.07
CA SER A 31 3.40 12.35 5.94
C SER A 31 4.39 11.28 5.50
N ARG A 32 3.94 10.10 5.06
CA ARG A 32 4.82 9.03 4.58
C ARG A 32 5.66 9.50 3.40
N ILE A 33 5.04 10.11 2.39
CA ILE A 33 5.73 10.54 1.18
C ILE A 33 6.72 11.68 1.48
N LEU A 34 6.35 12.61 2.35
CA LEU A 34 7.24 13.70 2.76
C LEU A 34 8.43 13.19 3.58
N LEU A 35 8.20 12.35 4.59
CA LEU A 35 9.25 11.77 5.41
C LEU A 35 10.20 10.89 4.59
N LEU A 36 9.67 10.15 3.61
CA LEU A 36 10.47 9.40 2.66
C LEU A 36 11.44 10.34 1.93
N LYS A 37 10.96 11.47 1.40
CA LYS A 37 11.83 12.45 0.72
C LYS A 37 12.80 13.15 1.67
N PHE A 38 12.37 13.55 2.86
CA PHE A 38 13.22 14.20 3.87
C PHE A 38 14.27 13.26 4.48
N SER A 39 14.03 11.96 4.45
CA SER A 39 15.00 10.97 4.94
C SER A 39 16.16 10.72 3.98
N ALA A 40 16.08 11.22 2.73
CA ALA A 40 17.14 11.09 1.73
C ALA A 40 18.26 12.12 1.95
N ASN A 41 19.48 11.73 1.59
CA ASN A 41 20.69 12.55 1.64
C ASN A 41 20.76 13.52 0.43
N ALA A 42 21.76 14.39 0.39
CA ALA A 42 22.00 15.39 -0.66
C ALA A 42 22.07 14.79 -2.09
N GLU A 43 22.51 13.53 -2.20
CA GLU A 43 22.52 12.79 -3.47
C GLU A 43 21.15 12.16 -3.86
N ASN A 44 20.08 12.44 -3.12
CA ASN A 44 18.78 11.76 -3.23
C ASN A 44 18.85 10.23 -3.04
N LYS A 45 19.82 9.76 -2.27
CA LYS A 45 19.96 8.36 -1.84
C LYS A 45 19.69 8.22 -0.34
N TYR A 46 19.55 6.99 0.14
CA TYR A 46 19.34 6.72 1.56
C TYR A 46 20.62 6.16 2.18
N ASP A 47 21.04 6.75 3.31
CA ASP A 47 22.21 6.26 4.07
C ASP A 47 21.87 5.01 4.90
N PHE A 48 20.58 4.72 5.09
CA PHE A 48 20.06 3.52 5.71
C PHE A 48 19.57 2.50 4.66
N LEU A 49 19.44 1.24 5.06
CA LEU A 49 18.88 0.18 4.23
C LEU A 49 17.34 0.30 4.18
N PRO A 50 16.71 0.48 3.01
CA PRO A 50 15.23 0.53 2.92
C PRO A 50 14.52 -0.67 3.56
N ALA A 51 15.14 -1.85 3.48
CA ALA A 51 14.63 -3.07 4.09
C ALA A 51 14.59 -3.01 5.63
N SER A 52 15.45 -2.23 6.31
CA SER A 52 15.40 -2.10 7.78
C SER A 52 14.17 -1.29 8.22
N VAL A 53 13.85 -0.18 7.52
CA VAL A 53 12.64 0.61 7.78
C VAL A 53 11.38 -0.24 7.59
N ASN A 54 11.32 -1.01 6.50
CA ASN A 54 10.19 -1.89 6.23
C ASN A 54 10.09 -3.01 7.27
N LEU A 55 11.21 -3.64 7.65
CA LEU A 55 11.22 -4.67 8.70
C LEU A 55 10.69 -4.14 10.03
N LEU A 56 11.15 -2.96 10.47
CA LEU A 56 10.70 -2.33 11.71
C LEU A 56 9.20 -1.97 11.64
N ALA A 57 8.73 -1.43 10.51
CA ALA A 57 7.32 -1.11 10.32
C ALA A 57 6.44 -2.36 10.35
N GLU A 58 6.84 -3.45 9.69
CA GLU A 58 6.14 -4.75 9.76
C GLU A 58 6.15 -5.32 11.17
N LEU A 59 7.26 -5.21 11.91
CA LEU A 59 7.36 -5.68 13.29
C LEU A 59 6.40 -4.92 14.22
N ILE A 60 6.31 -3.59 14.10
CA ILE A 60 5.37 -2.78 14.89
C ILE A 60 3.92 -3.19 14.58
N LYS A 61 3.57 -3.34 13.30
CA LYS A 61 2.24 -3.80 12.90
C LYS A 61 1.93 -5.20 13.42
N LEU A 62 2.88 -6.12 13.34
CA LEU A 62 2.75 -7.48 13.85
C LEU A 62 2.52 -7.49 15.36
N ILE A 63 3.34 -6.76 16.13
CA ILE A 63 3.19 -6.66 17.59
C ILE A 63 1.81 -6.08 17.95
N PHE A 64 1.39 -5.00 17.29
CA PHE A 64 0.07 -4.42 17.51
C PHE A 64 -1.05 -5.42 17.22
N CYS A 65 -0.99 -6.12 16.09
CA CYS A 65 -1.98 -7.12 15.71
C CYS A 65 -1.99 -8.32 16.64
N LEU A 66 -0.84 -8.80 17.12
CA LEU A 66 -0.76 -9.90 18.09
C LEU A 66 -1.37 -9.52 19.44
N ILE A 67 -1.08 -8.30 19.94
CA ILE A 67 -1.67 -7.81 21.19
C ILE A 67 -3.20 -7.72 21.06
N MET A 68 -3.69 -7.16 19.95
CA MET A 68 -5.12 -7.03 19.71
C MET A 68 -5.81 -8.37 19.48
N SER A 69 -5.19 -9.31 18.76
CA SER A 69 -5.75 -10.65 18.56
C SER A 69 -5.86 -11.43 19.87
N VAL A 70 -4.85 -11.35 20.74
CA VAL A 70 -4.90 -11.96 22.08
C VAL A 70 -6.03 -11.35 22.90
N ARG A 71 -6.19 -10.02 22.89
CA ARG A 71 -7.31 -9.36 23.58
C ARG A 71 -8.69 -9.79 23.07
N VAL A 72 -8.84 -9.96 21.76
CA VAL A 72 -10.10 -10.43 21.15
C VAL A 72 -10.39 -11.87 21.59
N ILE A 73 -9.40 -12.77 21.51
CA ILE A 73 -9.54 -14.18 21.92
C ILE A 73 -9.91 -14.31 23.39
N VAL A 74 -9.24 -13.56 24.27
CA VAL A 74 -9.53 -13.55 25.72
C VAL A 74 -10.94 -13.05 26.00
N ARG A 75 -11.42 -12.04 25.28
CA ARG A 75 -12.80 -11.52 25.43
C ARG A 75 -13.86 -12.51 24.99
N GLU A 76 -13.58 -13.29 23.95
CA GLU A 76 -14.51 -14.28 23.40
C GLU A 76 -14.42 -15.64 24.10
N GLY A 77 -13.55 -15.79 25.11
CA GLY A 77 -13.35 -17.05 25.83
C GLY A 77 -12.72 -18.17 24.98
N ARG A 78 -12.13 -17.82 23.82
CA ARG A 78 -11.44 -18.77 22.95
C ARG A 78 -10.06 -19.12 23.51
N SER A 79 -9.56 -20.33 23.22
CA SER A 79 -8.24 -20.77 23.70
C SER A 79 -7.11 -20.12 22.89
N CYS A 80 -6.04 -19.66 23.55
CA CYS A 80 -4.84 -19.14 22.88
C CYS A 80 -4.14 -20.15 21.95
N ARG A 81 -4.50 -21.44 22.00
CA ARG A 81 -4.03 -22.46 21.04
C ARG A 81 -4.44 -22.16 19.59
N ASP A 82 -5.48 -21.36 19.38
CA ASP A 82 -5.92 -20.96 18.04
C ASP A 82 -5.01 -19.92 17.38
N LEU A 83 -4.17 -19.22 18.17
CA LEU A 83 -3.18 -18.26 17.65
C LEU A 83 -1.88 -18.94 17.22
N GLY A 84 -1.54 -20.07 17.85
CA GLY A 84 -0.33 -20.82 17.56
C GLY A 84 -0.51 -21.70 16.33
N CYS A 85 0.49 -21.73 15.44
CA CYS A 85 0.59 -22.75 14.39
C CYS A 85 0.83 -24.13 15.02
N SER A 86 -0.18 -24.70 15.67
CA SER A 86 -0.06 -25.94 16.44
C SER A 86 -0.21 -27.20 15.55
N SER A 87 -0.59 -27.02 14.27
CA SER A 87 -0.70 -28.10 13.28
C SER A 87 -0.09 -27.70 11.93
N SER A 88 0.58 -28.66 11.27
CA SER A 88 1.13 -28.51 9.91
C SER A 88 0.06 -28.12 8.87
N SER A 89 -1.19 -28.57 9.07
CA SER A 89 -2.34 -28.16 8.24
C SER A 89 -2.70 -26.68 8.39
N SER A 90 -2.58 -26.12 9.60
CA SER A 90 -2.82 -24.69 9.87
C SER A 90 -1.72 -23.79 9.29
N PHE A 91 -0.48 -24.29 9.24
CA PHE A 91 0.63 -23.60 8.58
C PHE A 91 0.44 -23.55 7.06
N LEU A 92 0.05 -24.67 6.43
CA LEU A 92 -0.27 -24.70 4.99
C LEU A 92 -1.45 -23.79 4.63
N SER A 93 -2.46 -23.71 5.50
CA SER A 93 -3.56 -22.75 5.34
C SER A 93 -3.06 -21.30 5.39
N SER A 94 -2.10 -21.02 6.26
CA SER A 94 -1.49 -19.70 6.42
C SER A 94 -0.61 -19.31 5.22
N LEU A 95 -0.07 -20.26 4.47
CA LEU A 95 0.79 -19.99 3.30
C LEU A 95 0.10 -19.14 2.23
N LYS A 96 -1.23 -19.16 2.16
CA LYS A 96 -2.02 -18.27 1.27
C LYS A 96 -1.74 -16.78 1.53
N TRP A 97 -1.40 -16.41 2.76
CA TRP A 97 -1.06 -15.05 3.17
C TRP A 97 0.36 -14.62 2.74
N ALA A 98 1.22 -15.58 2.36
CA ALA A 98 2.58 -15.26 1.92
C ALA A 98 2.59 -14.50 0.60
N ILE A 99 1.67 -14.80 -0.33
CA ILE A 99 1.58 -14.13 -1.63
C ILE A 99 1.30 -12.62 -1.48
N PRO A 100 0.21 -12.17 -0.83
CA PRO A 100 -0.02 -10.74 -0.64
C PRO A 100 1.07 -10.10 0.23
N ALA A 101 1.60 -10.80 1.25
CA ALA A 101 2.70 -10.29 2.06
C ALA A 101 3.96 -10.00 1.22
N PHE A 102 4.31 -10.91 0.30
CA PHE A 102 5.44 -10.72 -0.61
C PHE A 102 5.22 -9.54 -1.56
N LEU A 103 4.01 -9.38 -2.11
CA LEU A 103 3.68 -8.27 -2.98
C LEU A 103 3.74 -6.92 -2.24
N TYR A 104 3.21 -6.84 -1.02
CA TYR A 104 3.35 -5.62 -0.19
C TYR A 104 4.79 -5.35 0.23
N PHE A 105 5.57 -6.40 0.51
CA PHE A 105 7.00 -6.27 0.75
C PHE A 105 7.70 -5.62 -0.46
N LEU A 106 7.46 -6.12 -1.67
CA LEU A 106 8.03 -5.54 -2.88
C LEU A 106 7.54 -4.11 -3.14
N ASP A 107 6.24 -3.84 -2.99
CA ASP A 107 5.66 -2.50 -3.16
C ASP A 107 6.31 -1.49 -2.19
N ASN A 108 6.40 -1.85 -0.91
CA ASN A 108 7.04 -1.03 0.11
C ASN A 108 8.55 -0.87 -0.09
N LEU A 109 9.21 -1.79 -0.79
CA LEU A 109 10.65 -1.68 -1.09
C LEU A 109 10.89 -0.82 -2.33
N ILE A 110 10.13 -1.03 -3.41
CA ILE A 110 10.30 -0.34 -4.69
C ILE A 110 10.04 1.17 -4.55
N ILE A 111 9.12 1.60 -3.69
CA ILE A 111 8.83 3.04 -3.50
C ILE A 111 10.07 3.84 -3.04
N PHE A 112 10.96 3.24 -2.25
CA PHE A 112 12.21 3.91 -1.87
C PHE A 112 13.05 4.20 -3.12
N PHE A 113 13.24 3.18 -3.97
CA PHE A 113 14.00 3.33 -5.21
C PHE A 113 13.31 4.28 -6.19
N VAL A 114 11.98 4.28 -6.29
CA VAL A 114 11.27 5.25 -7.14
C VAL A 114 11.57 6.68 -6.71
N MET A 115 11.59 6.94 -5.39
CA MET A 115 11.80 8.27 -4.83
C MET A 115 13.26 8.77 -4.88
N THR A 116 14.21 7.89 -5.22
CA THR A 116 15.58 8.33 -5.59
C THR A 116 15.65 8.91 -6.99
N TYR A 117 14.73 8.54 -7.88
CA TYR A 117 14.71 9.01 -9.28
C TYR A 117 13.64 10.07 -9.56
N LEU A 118 12.50 10.00 -8.89
CA LEU A 118 11.36 10.89 -9.12
C LEU A 118 11.13 11.83 -7.95
N GLN A 119 10.72 13.06 -8.26
CA GLN A 119 10.22 13.98 -7.25
C GLN A 119 8.86 13.51 -6.71
N PRO A 120 8.50 13.86 -5.46
CA PRO A 120 7.29 13.35 -4.81
C PRO A 120 6.00 13.65 -5.58
N ALA A 121 5.86 14.86 -6.13
CA ALA A 121 4.71 15.23 -6.95
C ALA A 121 4.56 14.33 -8.19
N MET A 122 5.65 14.10 -8.92
CA MET A 122 5.66 13.24 -10.10
C MET A 122 5.39 11.78 -9.74
N ALA A 123 6.03 11.27 -8.68
CA ALA A 123 5.85 9.90 -8.23
C ALA A 123 4.40 9.59 -7.84
N VAL A 124 3.74 10.49 -7.10
CA VAL A 124 2.35 10.27 -6.65
C VAL A 124 1.33 10.50 -7.78
N LEU A 125 1.60 11.41 -8.73
CA LEU A 125 0.71 11.55 -9.88
C LEU A 125 0.79 10.36 -10.83
N PHE A 126 2.01 9.89 -11.13
CA PHE A 126 2.21 8.73 -11.99
C PHE A 126 1.79 7.41 -11.32
N SER A 127 1.82 7.31 -9.99
CA SER A 127 1.33 6.11 -9.29
C SER A 127 -0.17 5.87 -9.47
N ASN A 128 -0.93 6.86 -9.91
CA ASN A 128 -2.34 6.68 -10.30
C ASN A 128 -2.53 5.70 -11.47
N PHE A 129 -1.45 5.35 -12.19
CA PHE A 129 -1.46 4.23 -13.13
C PHE A 129 -1.90 2.91 -12.47
N VAL A 130 -1.76 2.77 -11.14
CA VAL A 130 -2.29 1.65 -10.36
C VAL A 130 -3.80 1.44 -10.59
N ILE A 131 -4.56 2.49 -10.90
CA ILE A 131 -6.01 2.39 -11.16
C ILE A 131 -6.26 1.65 -12.47
N LEU A 132 -5.45 1.94 -13.49
CA LEU A 132 -5.51 1.25 -14.77
C LEU A 132 -5.14 -0.22 -14.62
N THR A 133 -4.02 -0.53 -13.95
CA THR A 133 -3.60 -1.92 -13.73
C THR A 133 -4.63 -2.68 -12.90
N THR A 134 -5.17 -2.06 -11.85
CA THR A 134 -6.22 -2.64 -11.00
C THR A 134 -7.50 -2.92 -11.80
N ALA A 135 -7.93 -2.01 -12.67
CA ALA A 135 -9.13 -2.21 -13.49
C ALA A 135 -8.98 -3.39 -14.46
N VAL A 136 -7.82 -3.49 -15.12
CA VAL A 136 -7.48 -4.60 -16.02
C VAL A 136 -7.43 -5.92 -15.25
N LEU A 137 -6.73 -5.95 -14.10
CA LEU A 137 -6.65 -7.14 -13.26
C LEU A 137 -8.01 -7.53 -12.67
N PHE A 138 -8.87 -6.58 -12.29
CA PHE A 138 -10.23 -6.89 -11.82
C PHE A 138 -11.09 -7.54 -12.91
N ARG A 139 -10.95 -7.11 -14.17
CA ARG A 139 -11.63 -7.77 -15.28
C ARG A 139 -11.11 -9.19 -15.53
N ILE A 140 -9.79 -9.39 -15.42
CA ILE A 140 -9.16 -10.70 -15.67
C ILE A 140 -9.43 -11.68 -14.51
N VAL A 141 -9.15 -11.26 -13.28
CA VAL A 141 -9.12 -12.12 -12.08
C VAL A 141 -10.51 -12.28 -11.46
N LEU A 142 -11.26 -11.18 -11.30
CA LEU A 142 -12.58 -11.20 -10.66
C LEU A 142 -13.74 -11.24 -11.68
N LYS A 143 -13.45 -11.28 -12.99
CA LYS A 143 -14.44 -11.31 -14.08
C LYS A 143 -15.51 -10.20 -14.01
N ARG A 144 -15.20 -9.07 -13.35
CA ARG A 144 -16.14 -7.96 -13.20
C ARG A 144 -16.29 -7.19 -14.51
N ARG A 145 -17.52 -6.80 -14.84
CA ARG A 145 -17.82 -5.99 -16.03
C ARG A 145 -17.57 -4.52 -15.71
N LEU A 146 -16.80 -3.85 -16.55
CA LEU A 146 -16.56 -2.40 -16.48
C LEU A 146 -17.51 -1.69 -17.44
N SER A 147 -18.06 -0.55 -17.02
CA SER A 147 -18.93 0.27 -17.88
C SER A 147 -18.12 0.94 -19.00
N TRP A 148 -18.79 1.32 -20.09
CA TRP A 148 -18.16 2.06 -21.18
C TRP A 148 -17.58 3.40 -20.73
N VAL A 149 -18.23 4.06 -19.75
CA VAL A 149 -17.73 5.29 -19.14
C VAL A 149 -16.44 5.04 -18.35
N GLN A 150 -16.34 3.91 -17.64
CA GLN A 150 -15.11 3.52 -16.97
C GLN A 150 -13.98 3.25 -17.95
N TRP A 151 -14.24 2.57 -19.07
CA TRP A 151 -13.24 2.37 -20.13
C TRP A 151 -12.75 3.70 -20.71
N ALA A 152 -13.66 4.63 -20.99
CA ALA A 152 -13.31 5.96 -21.47
C ALA A 152 -12.44 6.71 -20.44
N ALA A 153 -12.81 6.69 -19.16
CA ALA A 153 -12.04 7.32 -18.08
C ALA A 153 -10.63 6.72 -17.94
N LEU A 154 -10.49 5.39 -18.06
CA LEU A 154 -9.18 4.73 -18.04
C LEU A 154 -8.31 5.10 -19.24
N LEU A 155 -8.89 5.25 -20.43
CA LEU A 155 -8.16 5.71 -21.61
C LEU A 155 -7.68 7.16 -21.44
N VAL A 156 -8.54 8.05 -20.94
CA VAL A 156 -8.15 9.45 -20.63
C VAL A 156 -7.02 9.47 -19.60
N LEU A 157 -7.12 8.67 -18.54
CA LEU A 157 -6.07 8.53 -17.52
C LEU A 157 -4.74 8.06 -18.14
N PHE A 158 -4.79 7.04 -19.01
CA PHE A 158 -3.61 6.53 -19.71
C PHE A 158 -2.93 7.61 -20.56
N PHE A 159 -3.68 8.28 -21.44
CA PHE A 159 -3.13 9.31 -22.31
C PHE A 159 -2.59 10.52 -21.53
N SER A 160 -3.24 10.89 -20.42
CA SER A 160 -2.77 11.98 -19.56
C SER A 160 -1.43 11.63 -18.91
N ILE A 161 -1.28 10.41 -18.37
CA ILE A 161 -0.01 9.96 -17.77
C ILE A 161 1.09 9.87 -18.83
N VAL A 162 0.79 9.33 -20.02
CA VAL A 162 1.76 9.23 -21.13
C VAL A 162 2.19 10.61 -21.61
N SER A 163 1.27 11.57 -21.69
CA SER A 163 1.62 12.92 -22.11
C SER A 163 2.53 13.60 -21.08
N LEU A 164 2.26 13.41 -19.78
CA LEU A 164 3.08 13.91 -18.69
C LEU A 164 4.52 13.34 -18.75
N THR A 165 4.68 12.06 -19.08
CA THR A 165 6.01 11.44 -19.19
C THR A 165 6.79 11.93 -20.41
N THR A 166 6.11 12.22 -21.53
CA THR A 166 6.76 12.77 -22.73
C THR A 166 7.18 14.24 -22.58
N GLY A 167 6.44 15.03 -21.80
CA GLY A 167 6.74 16.44 -21.53
C GLY A 167 7.87 16.67 -20.52
N SER A 168 8.24 15.66 -19.73
CA SER A 168 9.34 15.76 -18.73
C SER A 168 10.76 15.67 -19.32
N GLY A 169 10.92 15.75 -20.64
CA GLY A 169 12.22 15.69 -21.34
C GLY A 169 13.19 16.86 -21.07
N SER A 170 12.77 17.89 -20.35
CA SER A 170 13.64 18.99 -19.91
C SER A 170 14.05 18.79 -18.45
N SER A 171 15.30 18.34 -18.24
CA SER A 171 16.05 18.20 -16.98
C SER A 171 15.43 18.94 -15.79
N GLN A 172 14.48 18.29 -15.09
CA GLN A 172 14.12 18.71 -13.74
C GLN A 172 15.22 18.18 -12.82
N ASN A 173 16.27 18.99 -12.68
CA ASN A 173 17.31 18.76 -11.70
C ASN A 173 16.63 18.55 -10.35
N ALA A 174 16.86 17.39 -9.75
CA ALA A 174 16.36 17.07 -8.42
C ALA A 174 16.96 18.10 -7.44
N VAL A 175 16.22 19.16 -7.15
CA VAL A 175 16.63 20.15 -6.16
C VAL A 175 16.69 19.42 -4.83
N ALA A 176 17.91 19.29 -4.30
CA ALA A 176 18.14 18.80 -2.95
C ALA A 176 17.43 19.76 -1.99
N VAL A 177 16.62 19.21 -1.09
CA VAL A 177 16.06 19.94 0.04
C VAL A 177 17.21 20.65 0.76
N HIS A 178 17.03 21.92 1.14
CA HIS A 178 17.97 22.63 2.01
C HIS A 178 18.32 21.74 3.20
N SER A 179 19.52 21.17 3.18
CA SER A 179 20.00 20.24 4.19
C SER A 179 20.12 20.98 5.52
N LEU A 180 19.12 20.81 6.39
CA LEU A 180 19.35 20.94 7.80
C LEU A 180 20.35 19.83 8.17
N HIS A 181 21.57 20.24 8.48
CA HIS A 181 22.69 19.36 8.81
C HIS A 181 22.33 18.56 10.08
N PHE A 182 21.79 17.35 9.92
CA PHE A 182 21.39 16.53 11.07
C PHE A 182 22.42 15.43 11.30
N HIS A 183 23.06 15.49 12.47
CA HIS A 183 23.99 14.46 12.91
C HIS A 183 23.29 13.10 13.06
N PRO A 184 23.93 11.99 12.65
CA PRO A 184 23.44 10.65 12.97
C PRO A 184 23.27 10.53 14.49
N LEU A 185 22.12 10.01 14.93
CA LEU A 185 21.71 9.93 16.34
C LEU A 185 22.63 9.04 17.19
N THR A 186 23.48 8.24 16.56
CA THR A 186 24.47 7.37 17.22
C THR A 186 25.83 7.49 16.54
N PRO A 187 26.92 7.68 17.29
CA PRO A 187 28.27 7.61 16.73
C PRO A 187 28.53 6.19 16.21
N PRO A 188 29.13 6.04 15.01
CA PRO A 188 29.41 4.73 14.44
C PRO A 188 30.41 3.97 15.31
N SER A 189 30.21 2.67 15.47
CA SER A 189 31.18 1.79 16.14
C SER A 189 32.46 1.66 15.30
N ASN A 190 33.60 1.41 15.95
CA ASN A 190 34.88 1.19 15.26
C ASN A 190 34.80 0.03 14.24
N SER A 191 34.02 -1.02 14.54
CA SER A 191 33.75 -2.13 13.62
C SER A 191 32.97 -1.70 12.38
N CYS A 192 32.02 -0.79 12.54
CA CYS A 192 31.22 -0.25 11.45
C CYS A 192 32.04 0.65 10.53
N LEU A 193 32.86 1.53 11.12
CA LEU A 193 33.71 2.45 10.36
C LEU A 193 34.73 1.69 9.51
N LEU A 194 35.36 0.66 10.07
CA LEU A 194 36.26 -0.22 9.32
C LEU A 194 35.53 -0.97 8.19
N TYR A 195 34.35 -1.51 8.46
CA TYR A 195 33.59 -2.28 7.46
C TYR A 195 33.09 -1.40 6.30
N THR A 196 32.63 -0.19 6.59
CA THR A 196 32.18 0.78 5.57
C THR A 196 33.34 1.23 4.67
N GLN A 197 34.53 1.48 5.22
CA GLN A 197 35.74 1.74 4.44
C GLN A 197 36.12 0.57 3.52
N LEU A 198 36.08 -0.66 4.03
CA LEU A 198 36.33 -1.86 3.22
C LEU A 198 35.30 -2.05 2.11
N LEU A 199 34.04 -1.72 2.38
CA LEU A 199 32.96 -1.76 1.38
C LEU A 199 33.17 -0.74 0.27
N GLU A 200 33.54 0.50 0.61
CA GLU A 200 33.87 1.53 -0.37
C GLU A 200 35.07 1.13 -1.22
N GLN A 201 36.12 0.58 -0.61
CA GLN A 201 37.27 0.06 -1.33
C GLN A 201 36.87 -1.07 -2.31
N LYS A 202 36.02 -2.01 -1.86
CA LYS A 202 35.50 -3.10 -2.69
C LYS A 202 34.61 -2.60 -3.82
N ARG A 203 33.82 -1.55 -3.58
CA ARG A 203 32.97 -0.92 -4.59
C ARG A 203 33.84 -0.27 -5.67
N ASN A 204 34.86 0.47 -5.26
CA ASN A 204 35.78 1.13 -6.17
C ASN A 204 36.60 0.12 -7.00
N SER A 205 37.03 -1.01 -6.42
CA SER A 205 37.68 -2.08 -7.18
C SER A 205 36.72 -2.85 -8.10
N SER A 206 35.45 -3.00 -7.72
CA SER A 206 34.44 -3.69 -8.56
C SER A 206 34.03 -2.93 -9.83
N VAL A 207 34.27 -1.60 -9.86
CA VAL A 207 34.09 -0.80 -11.08
C VAL A 207 35.14 -1.17 -12.14
N ASP A 208 36.35 -1.58 -11.70
CA ASP A 208 37.41 -2.06 -12.60
C ASP A 208 37.25 -3.55 -12.98
N ASP A 209 36.70 -4.40 -12.09
CA ASP A 209 36.51 -5.85 -12.32
C ASP A 209 35.20 -6.24 -13.05
N THR A 210 34.72 -5.41 -13.97
CA THR A 210 33.53 -5.72 -14.82
C THR A 210 33.85 -6.78 -15.90
N TRP A 211 34.60 -7.84 -15.57
CA TRP A 211 34.91 -8.95 -16.46
C TRP A 211 34.89 -10.28 -15.68
N THR A 212 33.78 -11.02 -15.77
CA THR A 212 33.68 -12.51 -15.67
C THR A 212 32.22 -12.97 -15.47
N SER A 213 31.29 -12.51 -16.33
CA SER A 213 29.96 -13.13 -16.44
C SER A 213 29.67 -13.51 -17.89
N SER A 214 29.00 -14.65 -18.11
CA SER A 214 28.74 -15.25 -19.43
C SER A 214 28.32 -14.22 -20.50
N PRO A 215 28.88 -14.29 -21.73
CA PRO A 215 28.74 -13.26 -22.76
C PRO A 215 27.29 -12.99 -23.21
N SER A 216 26.38 -13.96 -23.08
CA SER A 216 24.96 -13.81 -23.44
C SER A 216 24.16 -12.98 -22.43
N VAL A 217 24.46 -13.12 -21.13
CA VAL A 217 23.78 -12.40 -20.04
C VAL A 217 24.22 -10.93 -20.00
N GLN A 218 25.48 -10.66 -20.32
CA GLN A 218 26.01 -9.29 -20.45
C GLN A 218 25.34 -8.51 -21.58
N LEU A 219 25.19 -9.12 -22.77
CA LEU A 219 24.57 -8.48 -23.92
C LEU A 219 23.08 -8.19 -23.68
N TRP A 220 22.38 -9.10 -23.02
CA TRP A 220 20.97 -8.91 -22.64
C TRP A 220 20.82 -7.84 -21.54
N ARG A 221 21.66 -7.88 -20.51
CA ARG A 221 21.71 -6.87 -19.44
C ARG A 221 22.00 -5.49 -20.00
N ASN A 222 23.03 -5.33 -20.82
CA ASN A 222 23.40 -4.03 -21.39
C ASN A 222 22.32 -3.48 -22.33
N ARG A 223 21.62 -4.35 -23.08
CA ARG A 223 20.50 -3.94 -23.94
C ARG A 223 19.28 -3.50 -23.14
N ILE A 224 18.97 -4.19 -22.03
CA ILE A 224 17.89 -3.80 -21.13
C ILE A 224 18.24 -2.51 -20.39
N VAL A 225 19.43 -2.43 -19.80
CA VAL A 225 19.91 -1.25 -19.08
C VAL A 225 19.95 -0.03 -19.99
N GLY A 226 20.43 -0.16 -21.24
CA GLY A 226 20.42 0.94 -22.22
C GLY A 226 19.02 1.41 -22.59
N LYS A 227 18.05 0.49 -22.75
CA LYS A 227 16.63 0.85 -22.96
C LYS A 227 15.99 1.44 -21.71
N LEU A 228 16.32 0.95 -20.52
CA LEU A 228 15.82 1.43 -19.23
C LEU A 228 16.32 2.85 -18.94
N GLN A 229 17.56 3.14 -19.33
CA GLN A 229 18.17 4.46 -19.20
C GLN A 229 17.52 5.46 -20.17
N SER A 230 17.09 5.01 -21.36
CA SER A 230 16.35 5.86 -22.32
C SER A 230 14.90 6.21 -21.91
N VAL A 231 14.24 5.36 -21.11
CA VAL A 231 12.86 5.58 -20.61
C VAL A 231 12.84 6.18 -19.19
N GLY A 232 14.01 6.31 -18.55
CA GLY A 232 14.16 6.74 -17.16
C GLY A 232 13.84 5.60 -16.18
N VAL A 233 14.88 5.10 -15.50
CA VAL A 233 14.80 3.95 -14.57
C VAL A 233 13.68 4.12 -13.54
N GLY A 234 13.46 5.35 -13.05
CA GLY A 234 12.39 5.68 -12.10
C GLY A 234 10.97 5.41 -12.62
N HIS A 235 10.69 5.73 -13.88
CA HIS A 235 9.36 5.50 -14.49
C HIS A 235 9.08 4.01 -14.63
N VAL A 236 10.09 3.21 -15.02
CA VAL A 236 9.91 1.77 -15.18
C VAL A 236 9.71 1.09 -13.82
N LEU A 237 10.48 1.49 -12.80
CA LEU A 237 10.28 1.01 -11.43
C LEU A 237 8.88 1.36 -10.91
N LEU A 238 8.39 2.56 -11.21
CA LEU A 238 7.06 2.97 -10.78
C LEU A 238 5.93 2.20 -11.50
N LEU A 239 6.06 1.93 -12.80
CA LEU A 239 5.10 1.09 -13.52
C LEU A 239 5.08 -0.33 -12.95
N LEU A 240 6.25 -0.91 -12.68
CA LEU A 240 6.37 -2.20 -12.01
C LEU A 240 5.72 -2.18 -10.62
N GLN A 241 5.98 -1.13 -9.85
CA GLN A 241 5.37 -0.93 -8.54
C GLN A 241 3.83 -0.88 -8.64
N CYS A 242 3.28 -0.16 -9.61
CA CYS A 242 1.83 -0.09 -9.82
C CYS A 242 1.22 -1.47 -10.11
N ILE A 243 1.88 -2.30 -10.92
CA ILE A 243 1.43 -3.66 -11.19
C ILE A 243 1.44 -4.49 -9.89
N ILE A 244 2.54 -4.46 -9.13
CA ILE A 244 2.70 -5.19 -7.87
C ILE A 244 1.66 -4.74 -6.83
N SER A 245 1.49 -3.43 -6.65
CA SER A 245 0.52 -2.84 -5.71
C SER A 245 -0.92 -3.21 -6.08
N SER A 246 -1.27 -3.14 -7.36
CA SER A 246 -2.60 -3.58 -7.82
C SER A 246 -2.85 -5.06 -7.58
N MET A 247 -1.85 -5.92 -7.81
CA MET A 247 -1.95 -7.35 -7.51
C MET A 247 -2.10 -7.58 -6.00
N ALA A 248 -1.29 -6.90 -5.16
CA ALA A 248 -1.36 -7.01 -3.70
C ALA A 248 -2.76 -6.67 -3.18
N ASN A 249 -3.33 -5.54 -3.64
CA ASN A 249 -4.64 -5.07 -3.22
C ASN A 249 -5.76 -6.05 -3.62
N ILE A 250 -5.73 -6.59 -4.85
CA ILE A 250 -6.74 -7.54 -5.33
C ILE A 250 -6.67 -8.86 -4.57
N TYR A 251 -5.47 -9.41 -4.37
CA TYR A 251 -5.30 -10.64 -3.61
C TYR A 251 -5.71 -10.45 -2.14
N ASN A 252 -5.33 -9.34 -1.52
CA ASN A 252 -5.68 -9.05 -0.14
C ASN A 252 -7.19 -8.85 0.05
N GLU A 253 -7.84 -8.11 -0.86
CA GLU A 253 -9.30 -7.95 -0.84
C GLU A 253 -10.02 -9.29 -1.00
N LYS A 254 -9.53 -10.16 -1.89
CA LYS A 254 -10.07 -11.51 -2.09
C LYS A 254 -9.95 -12.36 -0.81
N ILE A 255 -8.77 -12.41 -0.21
CA ILE A 255 -8.50 -13.20 1.00
C ILE A 255 -9.32 -12.67 2.20
N PHE A 256 -9.47 -11.35 2.35
CA PHE A 256 -10.28 -10.77 3.44
C PHE A 256 -11.78 -11.03 3.34
N LYS A 257 -12.29 -11.31 2.13
CA LYS A 257 -13.74 -11.33 1.83
C LYS A 257 -14.27 -12.67 1.33
N GLU A 258 -13.44 -13.70 1.19
CA GLU A 258 -13.86 -15.03 0.73
C GLU A 258 -13.59 -16.12 1.78
N GLY A 259 -14.51 -17.10 1.87
CA GLY A 259 -14.37 -18.31 2.70
C GLY A 259 -14.55 -18.09 4.20
N ASP A 260 -14.09 -19.08 5.00
CA ASP A 260 -14.20 -19.10 6.48
C ASP A 260 -13.44 -17.94 7.17
N GLN A 261 -12.66 -17.18 6.42
CA GLN A 261 -11.92 -16.02 6.90
C GLN A 261 -12.81 -14.79 7.08
N LEU A 262 -14.05 -14.79 6.58
CA LEU A 262 -15.00 -13.69 6.77
C LEU A 262 -15.29 -13.39 8.25
N THR A 263 -15.41 -14.43 9.07
CA THR A 263 -15.75 -14.38 10.51
C THR A 263 -14.52 -14.28 11.42
N GLU A 264 -13.32 -14.47 10.88
CA GLU A 264 -12.08 -14.33 11.64
C GLU A 264 -11.79 -12.86 11.92
N SER A 265 -11.28 -12.54 13.12
CA SER A 265 -10.97 -11.15 13.46
C SER A 265 -9.89 -10.58 12.55
N ILE A 266 -10.02 -9.31 12.17
CA ILE A 266 -9.06 -8.61 11.31
C ILE A 266 -7.63 -8.66 11.88
N PHE A 267 -7.49 -8.65 13.21
CA PHE A 267 -6.19 -8.67 13.86
C PHE A 267 -5.48 -10.01 13.71
N ILE A 268 -6.21 -11.13 13.68
CA ILE A 268 -5.64 -12.47 13.42
C ILE A 268 -5.27 -12.61 11.94
N GLN A 269 -6.09 -12.10 11.03
CA GLN A 269 -5.78 -12.08 9.60
C GLN A 269 -4.51 -11.26 9.32
N ASN A 270 -4.45 -10.06 9.87
CA ASN A 270 -3.31 -9.17 9.74
C ASN A 270 -2.05 -9.71 10.42
N SER A 271 -2.15 -10.44 11.54
CA SER A 271 -0.97 -11.05 12.16
C SER A 271 -0.33 -12.12 11.27
N LYS A 272 -1.14 -12.92 10.53
CA LYS A 272 -0.63 -13.86 9.52
C LYS A 272 0.07 -13.10 8.37
N LEU A 273 -0.56 -12.06 7.84
CA LEU A 273 -0.02 -11.24 6.76
C LEU A 273 1.32 -10.58 7.15
N TYR A 274 1.35 -9.86 8.28
CA TYR A 274 2.54 -9.15 8.75
C TYR A 274 3.63 -10.12 9.23
N GLY A 275 3.25 -11.31 9.71
CA GLY A 275 4.21 -12.39 10.03
C GLY A 275 5.06 -12.77 8.82
N PHE A 276 4.42 -13.03 7.67
CA PHE A 276 5.16 -13.26 6.42
C PHE A 276 5.90 -12.00 5.93
N GLY A 277 5.34 -10.81 6.14
CA GLY A 277 6.00 -9.53 5.84
C GLY A 277 7.34 -9.37 6.58
N VAL A 278 7.38 -9.69 7.87
CA VAL A 278 8.62 -9.72 8.68
C VAL A 278 9.60 -10.73 8.10
N VAL A 279 9.16 -11.93 7.73
CA VAL A 279 10.01 -12.97 7.15
C VAL A 279 10.68 -12.49 5.85
N PHE A 280 9.93 -11.91 4.91
CA PHE A 280 10.51 -11.45 3.64
C PHE A 280 11.50 -10.28 3.81
N ASN A 281 11.19 -9.34 4.70
CA ASN A 281 12.11 -8.23 5.00
C ASN A 281 13.38 -8.73 5.70
N ALA A 282 13.26 -9.65 6.67
CA ALA A 282 14.39 -10.26 7.35
C ALA A 282 15.25 -11.08 6.38
N LEU A 283 14.62 -11.83 5.47
CA LEU A 283 15.32 -12.59 4.43
C LEU A 283 16.12 -11.66 3.50
N THR A 284 15.58 -10.50 3.15
CA THR A 284 16.28 -9.50 2.31
C THR A 284 17.55 -8.99 3.00
N LEU A 285 17.50 -8.72 4.31
CA LEU A 285 18.67 -8.33 5.09
C LEU A 285 19.66 -9.48 5.29
N GLY A 286 19.18 -10.72 5.41
CA GLY A 286 20.00 -11.91 5.66
C GLY A 286 20.68 -12.49 4.41
N LEU A 287 20.03 -12.44 3.25
CA LEU A 287 20.57 -12.97 1.99
C LEU A 287 21.48 -11.99 1.25
N GLY A 288 21.26 -10.68 1.39
CA GLY A 288 22.12 -9.67 0.79
C GLY A 288 23.49 -9.65 1.48
N SER A 289 24.56 -9.99 0.78
CA SER A 289 25.91 -10.05 1.37
C SER A 289 26.37 -8.71 1.95
N GLU A 290 26.08 -7.61 1.26
CA GLU A 290 26.32 -6.23 1.71
C GLU A 290 25.40 -5.84 2.88
N ALA A 291 24.09 -6.08 2.74
CA ALA A 291 23.10 -5.79 3.78
C ALA A 291 23.36 -6.54 5.09
N ARG A 292 23.73 -7.83 4.99
CA ARG A 292 24.09 -8.69 6.13
C ARG A 292 25.34 -8.18 6.83
N GLY A 293 26.37 -7.82 6.08
CA GLY A 293 27.61 -7.28 6.67
C GLY A 293 27.39 -5.94 7.36
N LEU A 294 26.62 -5.03 6.73
CA LEU A 294 26.23 -3.76 7.35
C LEU A 294 25.43 -4.01 8.64
N THR A 295 24.41 -4.87 8.59
CA THR A 295 23.57 -5.18 9.75
C THR A 295 24.37 -5.83 10.88
N ALA A 296 25.34 -6.70 10.56
CA ALA A 296 26.17 -7.38 11.54
C ALA A 296 27.21 -6.45 12.20
N HIS A 297 27.86 -5.57 11.44
CA HIS A 297 28.95 -4.73 11.95
C HIS A 297 28.51 -3.34 12.42
N CYS A 298 27.43 -2.81 11.85
CA CYS A 298 26.89 -1.48 12.13
C CYS A 298 25.53 -1.50 12.86
N GLY A 299 24.87 -2.66 12.93
CA GLY A 299 23.53 -2.79 13.47
C GLY A 299 22.42 -2.42 12.48
N LEU A 300 21.20 -2.77 12.84
CA LEU A 300 20.01 -2.56 11.99
C LEU A 300 19.61 -1.08 11.84
N LEU A 301 19.99 -0.24 12.80
CA LEU A 301 19.69 1.20 12.83
C LEU A 301 20.81 2.05 12.22
N HIS A 302 21.74 1.44 11.49
CA HIS A 302 22.80 2.19 10.80
C HIS A 302 22.23 3.15 9.75
N GLY A 303 22.74 4.39 9.73
CA GLY A 303 22.32 5.42 8.77
C GLY A 303 20.93 6.02 9.01
N HIS A 304 20.23 5.61 10.07
CA HIS A 304 18.90 6.15 10.37
C HIS A 304 18.98 7.58 10.94
N ASN A 305 18.29 8.50 10.28
CA ASN A 305 18.03 9.86 10.75
C ASN A 305 16.64 9.96 11.43
N LEU A 306 16.34 11.10 12.06
CA LEU A 306 15.06 11.34 12.74
C LEU A 306 13.85 11.12 11.81
N TYR A 307 13.96 11.53 10.55
CA TYR A 307 12.91 11.35 9.55
C TYR A 307 12.68 9.89 9.19
N SER A 308 13.73 9.08 9.07
CA SER A 308 13.64 7.64 8.83
C SER A 308 12.98 6.90 10.00
N LEU A 309 13.23 7.33 11.24
CA LEU A 309 12.58 6.77 12.42
C LEU A 309 11.09 7.16 12.49
N GLY A 310 10.77 8.43 12.17
CA GLY A 310 9.40 8.87 12.00
C GLY A 310 8.68 8.10 10.87
N LEU A 311 9.40 7.81 9.78
CA LEU A 311 8.89 7.07 8.63
C LEU A 311 8.50 5.64 9.00
N VAL A 312 9.24 4.97 9.89
CA VAL A 312 8.87 3.65 10.44
C VAL A 312 7.49 3.71 11.10
N LEU A 313 7.26 4.68 11.99
CA LEU A 313 6.00 4.82 12.72
C LEU A 313 4.84 5.15 11.79
N VAL A 314 5.03 6.11 10.88
CA VAL A 314 3.99 6.52 9.93
C VAL A 314 3.66 5.40 8.95
N THR A 315 4.66 4.64 8.49
CA THR A 315 4.44 3.49 7.58
C THR A 315 3.68 2.38 8.28
N ALA A 316 3.99 2.10 9.55
CA ALA A 316 3.25 1.13 10.34
C ALA A 316 1.78 1.56 10.54
N ALA A 317 1.55 2.80 10.96
CA ALA A 317 0.21 3.36 11.16
C ALA A 317 -0.61 3.39 9.87
N LEU A 318 0.00 3.79 8.75
CA LEU A 318 -0.65 3.79 7.43
C LEU A 318 -1.08 2.38 7.01
N GLY A 319 -0.21 1.38 7.19
CA GLY A 319 -0.54 -0.02 6.86
C GLY A 319 -1.71 -0.56 7.68
N LEU A 320 -1.77 -0.24 8.97
CA LEU A 320 -2.93 -0.57 9.81
C LEU A 320 -4.18 0.15 9.31
N SER A 321 -4.09 1.45 9.04
CA SER A 321 -5.21 2.25 8.51
C SER A 321 -5.77 1.68 7.21
N VAL A 322 -4.91 1.27 6.26
CA VAL A 322 -5.31 0.58 5.01
C VAL A 322 -6.11 -0.67 5.32
N ALA A 323 -5.64 -1.52 6.24
CA ALA A 323 -6.35 -2.75 6.58
C ALA A 323 -7.75 -2.47 7.16
N PHE A 324 -7.89 -1.47 8.04
CA PHE A 324 -9.19 -1.03 8.55
C PHE A 324 -10.09 -0.50 7.43
N ILE A 325 -9.57 0.32 6.52
CA ILE A 325 -10.36 0.85 5.40
C ILE A 325 -10.84 -0.29 4.49
N LEU A 326 -9.99 -1.25 4.16
CA LEU A 326 -10.39 -2.36 3.27
C LEU A 326 -11.41 -3.32 3.91
N LYS A 327 -11.41 -3.46 5.25
CA LYS A 327 -12.35 -4.31 5.98
C LYS A 327 -13.69 -3.62 6.27
N PHE A 328 -13.67 -2.36 6.73
CA PHE A 328 -14.87 -1.65 7.21
C PHE A 328 -15.44 -0.68 6.17
N ARG A 329 -14.65 -0.31 5.16
CA ARG A 329 -15.10 0.49 4.01
C ARG A 329 -14.92 -0.31 2.73
N ASP A 330 -15.06 0.38 1.62
CA ASP A 330 -14.78 -0.17 0.31
C ASP A 330 -13.44 0.34 -0.23
N ASN A 331 -12.97 -0.39 -1.23
CA ASN A 331 -11.83 0.00 -2.02
C ASN A 331 -12.06 1.36 -2.73
N MET A 332 -13.31 1.76 -2.98
CA MET A 332 -13.63 3.08 -3.54
C MET A 332 -13.23 4.21 -2.58
N PHE A 333 -13.58 4.11 -1.31
CA PHE A 333 -13.18 5.06 -0.28
C PHE A 333 -11.65 5.18 -0.20
N HIS A 334 -10.94 4.04 -0.20
CA HIS A 334 -9.48 4.00 -0.21
C HIS A 334 -8.87 4.76 -1.40
N VAL A 335 -9.39 4.52 -2.61
CA VAL A 335 -8.91 5.19 -3.82
C VAL A 335 -9.19 6.70 -3.77
N LEU A 336 -10.38 7.11 -3.32
CA LEU A 336 -10.75 8.52 -3.18
C LEU A 336 -9.85 9.24 -2.18
N THR A 337 -9.59 8.65 -1.01
CA THR A 337 -8.66 9.24 -0.03
C THR A 337 -7.24 9.31 -0.59
N GLY A 338 -6.83 8.36 -1.42
CA GLY A 338 -5.55 8.41 -2.16
C GLY A 338 -5.46 9.59 -3.13
N GLN A 339 -6.55 9.98 -3.79
CA GLN A 339 -6.57 11.17 -4.65
C GLN A 339 -6.40 12.46 -3.86
N ILE A 340 -7.03 12.56 -2.69
CA ILE A 340 -6.85 13.70 -1.78
C ILE A 340 -5.37 13.78 -1.34
N THR A 341 -4.77 12.64 -0.99
CA THR A 341 -3.33 12.57 -0.69
C THR A 341 -2.48 13.04 -1.87
N THR A 342 -2.83 12.67 -3.11
CA THR A 342 -2.11 13.09 -4.32
C THR A 342 -2.12 14.60 -4.49
N VAL A 343 -3.28 15.22 -4.34
CA VAL A 343 -3.42 16.69 -4.42
C VAL A 343 -2.60 17.37 -3.33
N LEU A 344 -2.66 16.87 -2.08
CA LEU A 344 -1.92 17.45 -0.97
C LEU A 344 -0.41 17.29 -1.13
N VAL A 345 0.10 16.11 -1.50
CA VAL A 345 1.53 15.91 -1.75
C VAL A 345 2.01 16.80 -2.89
N THR A 346 1.24 16.91 -3.97
CA THR A 346 1.58 17.76 -5.11
C THR A 346 1.68 19.22 -4.68
N THR A 347 0.67 19.70 -3.93
CA THR A 347 0.63 21.07 -3.40
C THR A 347 1.80 21.34 -2.45
N LEU A 348 2.03 20.45 -1.48
CA LEU A 348 3.15 20.57 -0.55
C LEU A 348 4.50 20.49 -1.25
N SER A 349 4.62 19.76 -2.37
CA SER A 349 5.85 19.71 -3.14
C SER A 349 6.20 21.03 -3.82
N LEU A 350 5.19 21.84 -4.20
CA LEU A 350 5.40 23.19 -4.72
C LEU A 350 6.06 24.10 -3.67
N PHE A 351 5.64 23.95 -2.41
CA PHE A 351 6.10 24.82 -1.31
C PHE A 351 7.35 24.30 -0.60
N LEU A 352 7.51 22.99 -0.45
CA LEU A 352 8.58 22.38 0.36
C LEU A 352 9.78 21.90 -0.46
N PHE A 353 9.58 21.58 -1.74
CA PHE A 353 10.61 20.98 -2.61
C PHE A 353 10.96 21.85 -3.82
N ASP A 354 10.54 23.12 -3.82
CA ASP A 354 10.69 24.06 -4.95
C ASP A 354 10.32 23.43 -6.30
N PHE A 355 9.29 22.58 -6.30
CA PHE A 355 8.82 21.91 -7.50
C PHE A 355 8.29 22.95 -8.48
N ARG A 356 8.91 23.04 -9.67
CA ARG A 356 8.48 23.95 -10.74
C ARG A 356 7.70 23.16 -11.79
N PRO A 357 6.35 23.09 -11.69
CA PRO A 357 5.54 22.35 -12.64
C PRO A 357 5.64 23.00 -14.02
N SER A 358 5.75 22.18 -15.06
CA SER A 358 5.58 22.65 -16.44
C SER A 358 4.11 23.03 -16.69
N LEU A 359 3.87 23.77 -17.76
CA LEU A 359 2.49 24.05 -18.19
C LEU A 359 1.73 22.75 -18.51
N ASP A 360 2.41 21.77 -19.10
CA ASP A 360 1.85 20.43 -19.37
C ASP A 360 1.39 19.75 -18.08
N PHE A 361 2.19 19.86 -17.01
CA PHE A 361 1.82 19.34 -15.70
C PHE A 361 0.55 20.00 -15.14
N PHE A 362 0.47 21.34 -15.22
CA PHE A 362 -0.67 22.09 -14.71
C PHE A 362 -1.97 21.79 -15.48
N LEU A 363 -1.87 21.54 -16.79
CA LEU A 363 -3.02 21.18 -17.62
C LEU A 363 -3.46 19.73 -17.40
N GLN A 364 -2.52 18.79 -17.23
CA GLN A 364 -2.82 17.36 -17.20
C GLN A 364 -3.14 16.83 -15.80
N ALA A 365 -2.58 17.40 -14.73
CA ALA A 365 -2.87 16.95 -13.36
C ALA A 365 -4.38 17.02 -13.00
N PRO A 366 -5.13 18.10 -13.32
CA PRO A 366 -6.57 18.14 -13.11
C PRO A 366 -7.33 17.10 -13.96
N VAL A 367 -6.87 16.83 -15.18
CA VAL A 367 -7.47 15.83 -16.08
C VAL A 367 -7.29 14.42 -15.51
N VAL A 368 -6.11 14.10 -14.97
CA VAL A 368 -5.84 12.83 -14.26
C VAL A 368 -6.81 12.67 -13.09
N LEU A 369 -6.92 13.67 -12.22
CA LEU A 369 -7.81 13.61 -11.05
C LEU A 369 -9.29 13.48 -11.45
N LEU A 370 -9.72 14.22 -12.47
CA LEU A 370 -11.08 14.16 -12.99
C LEU A 370 -11.40 12.79 -13.59
N ALA A 371 -10.48 12.22 -14.37
CA ALA A 371 -10.65 10.88 -14.95
C ALA A 371 -10.82 9.82 -13.85
N ILE A 372 -10.04 9.92 -12.77
CA ILE A 372 -10.14 9.01 -11.62
C ILE A 372 -11.47 9.19 -10.89
N PHE A 373 -11.91 10.43 -10.70
CA PHE A 373 -13.20 10.72 -10.10
C PHE A 373 -14.34 10.12 -10.93
N ILE A 374 -14.34 10.34 -12.25
CA ILE A 374 -15.35 9.78 -13.17
C ILE A 374 -15.33 8.25 -13.14
N TYR A 375 -14.14 7.62 -13.17
CA TYR A 375 -14.01 6.16 -13.10
C TYR A 375 -14.65 5.57 -11.83
N ASN A 376 -14.42 6.21 -10.68
CA ASN A 376 -14.98 5.78 -9.40
C ASN A 376 -16.49 6.05 -9.31
N ALA A 377 -16.94 7.23 -9.76
CA ALA A 377 -18.36 7.60 -9.77
C ALA A 377 -19.20 6.73 -10.72
N SER A 378 -18.59 6.22 -11.79
CA SER A 378 -19.25 5.43 -12.83
C SER A 378 -19.21 3.92 -12.60
N ARG A 379 -18.82 3.46 -11.40
CA ARG A 379 -18.86 2.03 -11.05
C ARG A 379 -20.31 1.54 -11.05
N PRO A 380 -20.66 0.51 -11.85
CA PRO A 380 -21.98 -0.08 -11.76
C PRO A 380 -22.17 -0.70 -10.37
N LYS A 381 -23.33 -0.45 -9.76
CA LYS A 381 -23.73 -1.13 -8.52
C LYS A 381 -24.11 -2.56 -8.88
N ASP A 382 -23.15 -3.47 -8.77
CA ASP A 382 -23.43 -4.90 -8.89
C ASP A 382 -24.21 -5.34 -7.64
N LEU A 383 -25.42 -5.87 -7.84
CA LEU A 383 -26.36 -6.16 -6.75
C LEU A 383 -25.78 -7.23 -5.81
N GLU A 384 -25.10 -8.23 -6.37
CA GLU A 384 -24.45 -9.31 -5.60
C GLU A 384 -23.31 -8.78 -4.72
N TYR A 385 -22.49 -7.89 -5.27
CA TYR A 385 -21.41 -7.24 -4.51
C TYR A 385 -21.97 -6.31 -3.42
N THR A 386 -23.08 -5.63 -3.70
CA THR A 386 -23.75 -4.74 -2.73
C THR A 386 -24.31 -5.57 -1.57
N LEU A 387 -24.96 -6.70 -1.85
CA LEU A 387 -25.48 -7.63 -0.86
C LEU A 387 -24.37 -8.22 0.01
N GLN A 388 -23.24 -8.62 -0.60
CA GLN A 388 -22.08 -9.11 0.15
C GLN A 388 -21.45 -8.01 1.02
N GLN A 389 -21.44 -6.77 0.56
CA GLN A 389 -20.97 -5.62 1.33
C GLN A 389 -21.93 -5.27 2.48
N GLU A 390 -23.24 -5.40 2.30
CA GLU A 390 -24.23 -5.23 3.37
C GLU A 390 -24.12 -6.33 4.42
N LYS A 391 -23.98 -7.60 4.01
CA LYS A 391 -23.67 -8.72 4.93
C LYS A 391 -22.43 -8.43 5.78
N LEU A 392 -21.36 -7.91 5.17
CA LEU A 392 -20.15 -7.50 5.88
C LEU A 392 -20.40 -6.38 6.90
N ARG A 393 -21.20 -5.36 6.55
CA ARG A 393 -21.56 -4.27 7.48
C ARG A 393 -22.39 -4.76 8.66
N VAL A 394 -23.29 -5.73 8.43
CA VAL A 394 -24.08 -6.38 9.50
C VAL A 394 -23.17 -7.18 10.43
N ILE A 395 -22.29 -8.03 9.91
CA ILE A 395 -21.33 -8.83 10.70
C ILE A 395 -20.41 -7.93 11.54
N ASN A 396 -19.97 -6.82 10.97
CA ASN A 396 -19.11 -5.85 11.66
C ASN A 396 -19.87 -4.96 12.67
N GLY A 397 -21.18 -5.14 12.82
CA GLY A 397 -22.02 -4.41 13.78
C GLY A 397 -22.36 -2.97 13.38
N GLU A 398 -22.14 -2.57 12.12
CA GLU A 398 -22.39 -1.20 11.65
C GLU A 398 -23.88 -0.90 11.38
N VAL A 399 -24.71 -1.93 11.20
CA VAL A 399 -26.13 -1.80 10.79
C VAL A 399 -27.11 -1.97 11.96
N PHE A 400 -26.63 -2.31 13.16
CA PHE A 400 -27.48 -2.65 14.32
C PHE A 400 -28.36 -1.49 14.84
N GLU A 401 -28.20 -0.26 14.34
CA GLU A 401 -29.07 0.87 14.70
C GLU A 401 -30.30 1.05 13.77
N ARG A 402 -30.47 0.26 12.69
CA ARG A 402 -31.59 0.49 11.75
C ARG A 402 -32.82 -0.40 11.94
N SER A 403 -32.72 -1.52 12.65
CA SER A 403 -33.88 -2.38 12.92
C SER A 403 -34.11 -2.51 14.42
N ARG A 404 -34.88 -1.56 14.95
CA ARG A 404 -35.67 -1.77 16.18
C ARG A 404 -37.15 -2.04 15.84
N GLY A 405 -37.41 -2.45 14.61
CA GLY A 405 -38.72 -2.83 14.09
C GLY A 405 -38.53 -3.82 12.95
N ASP A 406 -39.18 -4.97 13.07
CA ASP A 406 -39.27 -6.09 12.13
C ASP A 406 -38.06 -7.03 12.08
N GLY A 407 -38.09 -8.01 12.99
CA GLY A 407 -37.19 -9.16 13.06
C GLY A 407 -37.49 -10.27 12.06
N GLU A 408 -38.41 -10.07 11.10
CA GLU A 408 -38.80 -11.10 10.13
C GLU A 408 -37.84 -11.21 8.92
N GLU A 409 -37.12 -10.14 8.54
CA GLU A 409 -36.16 -10.22 7.41
C GLU A 409 -34.85 -10.95 7.76
N LEU A 410 -34.48 -11.02 9.04
CA LEU A 410 -33.22 -11.64 9.47
C LEU A 410 -33.29 -13.19 9.44
N GLU A 411 -34.48 -13.77 9.62
CA GLU A 411 -34.65 -15.23 9.58
C GLU A 411 -34.59 -15.79 8.16
N LEU A 412 -35.03 -15.03 7.15
CA LEU A 412 -34.95 -15.42 5.74
C LEU A 412 -33.51 -15.50 5.20
N LEU A 413 -32.58 -14.71 5.77
CA LEU A 413 -31.18 -14.68 5.32
C LEU A 413 -30.29 -15.75 5.95
N THR A 414 -30.79 -16.48 6.94
CA THR A 414 -30.00 -17.44 7.73
C THR A 414 -30.41 -18.90 7.52
N LYS A 415 -31.50 -19.14 6.78
CA LYS A 415 -31.99 -20.50 6.51
C LYS A 415 -31.16 -21.15 5.38
N PRO A 416 -30.60 -22.35 5.57
CA PRO A 416 -29.97 -23.09 4.48
C PRO A 416 -31.07 -23.53 3.48
N ASN A 417 -30.80 -23.38 2.18
CA ASN A 417 -31.63 -23.94 1.11
C ASN A 417 -31.58 -25.47 1.16
N THR A 418 -32.44 -26.06 1.97
CA THR A 418 -32.96 -27.41 1.78
C THR A 418 -34.45 -27.21 1.60
N ASP A 419 -34.93 -27.37 0.37
CA ASP A 419 -36.27 -27.83 -0.01
C ASP A 419 -36.50 -27.44 -1.48
N SER A 420 -35.93 -28.24 -2.37
CA SER A 420 -36.41 -28.37 -3.73
C SER A 420 -36.58 -29.86 -4.00
N GLU A 421 -37.83 -30.23 -4.30
CA GLU A 421 -38.29 -31.45 -4.96
C GLU A 421 -38.60 -32.67 -4.09
N SER A 422 -39.77 -32.62 -3.43
CA SER A 422 -40.66 -33.77 -3.38
C SER A 422 -42.10 -33.28 -3.24
N GLU A 423 -42.88 -33.33 -4.34
CA GLU A 423 -44.34 -33.58 -4.35
C GLU A 423 -44.84 -33.43 -5.79
N ASP A 424 -44.78 -34.52 -6.56
CA ASP A 424 -45.61 -34.72 -7.75
C ASP A 424 -46.69 -35.74 -7.41
N GLU A 425 -47.92 -35.21 -7.40
CA GLU A 425 -49.23 -35.78 -7.71
C GLU A 425 -49.59 -37.23 -7.33
N SER A 426 -50.52 -37.32 -6.38
CA SER A 426 -51.62 -38.29 -6.43
C SER A 426 -52.95 -37.59 -6.14
N LEU A 427 -53.75 -37.36 -7.18
CA LEU A 427 -55.20 -37.62 -7.24
C LEU A 427 -55.78 -37.27 -8.62
#